data_AF-A0A268UBF8-F1
#
_entry.id   AF-A0A268UBF8-F1
#
_cell.length_a   1.000
_cell.length_b   1.000
_cell.length_c   1.000
_cell.angle_alpha   90.00
_cell.angle_beta   90.00
_cell.angle_gamma   90.00
#
_symmetry.space_group_name_H-M   'P 1'
#
loop_
_entity.id
_entity.type
_entity.pdbx_description
1 polymer ?
#
loop_
_entity_poly.entity_id
_entity_poly.type
_entity_poly.pdbx_seq_one_letter_code
_entity_poly.pdbx_strand_id
1 'polypeptide(L)'
;MDLFSKVFSVTKKILLGLFLICSIGIAKSDITLKFLESKPQGVARDFYIWQFISDKKTSIKDAITAYELVFNKTPRIQKAMQDKGIATEMPKDIFCKNLTFEELKTQDSECIAYGLKLSDVPKISALDLEMIIQKISPSYPDLLIQIKALSSKDILSAMFEISAKNFGIIFNGLSYSQKLKIFDNAISVKKLEKLANENSPVFNKTLHNIILDSRFNKFKDALAKADIKSSDTNTFFLLGINEVLQKREARALVYFARSKNAAVDPFMRDRALFWQYLLSGNKLFLEELSQSEFVDIFSIFANQKLGFVPKYNIVSDFKNISKKNPDFNVSDPFEWQILKDNVFAISDDEEYKKILEYFKYEKTLPHLVYFLNRLNKYKINYFIRPYEDLIDWKNDDEKAMVYSIARQESHLLPALISRSYALGIMQIMPFNVLPFAKEMNIKDANLFDMFNPQISLKFGNYYLNHLKEEFVHPLFVSYAYNGGPGFLRRLLEKKELFLKGRKYEPWISMELIPYEESRFYGMKVLANYVIYQELLGHKLDLEKFLTQTIIYTKDKK
;
A
#
# COMPACT_ATOMS: atom_id res chain seq x y z
N MET A 1 -21.27 16.19 -31.30
CA MET A 1 -20.77 15.03 -32.07
C MET A 1 -19.27 15.09 -32.39
N ASP A 2 -18.57 16.22 -32.23
CA ASP A 2 -17.17 16.37 -32.69
C ASP A 2 -16.09 16.34 -31.59
N LEU A 3 -16.48 16.37 -30.31
CA LEU A 3 -15.55 16.27 -29.16
C LEU A 3 -15.15 14.80 -28.88
N PHE A 4 -16.12 13.89 -28.97
CA PHE A 4 -15.92 12.45 -28.85
C PHE A 4 -15.05 11.91 -29.99
N SER A 5 -15.09 12.50 -31.19
CA SER A 5 -14.28 12.04 -32.31
C SER A 5 -12.79 12.35 -32.12
N LYS A 6 -12.38 13.38 -31.37
CA LYS A 6 -10.96 13.73 -31.22
C LYS A 6 -10.24 12.89 -30.18
N VAL A 7 -10.82 12.72 -29.00
CA VAL A 7 -10.31 11.78 -27.97
C VAL A 7 -10.34 10.35 -28.53
N PHE A 8 -11.35 10.00 -29.33
CA PHE A 8 -11.48 8.67 -29.90
C PHE A 8 -11.02 8.51 -31.36
N SER A 9 -10.45 9.51 -32.05
CA SER A 9 -9.89 9.32 -33.41
C SER A 9 -8.53 8.64 -33.34
N VAL A 10 -7.82 8.86 -32.24
CA VAL A 10 -6.58 8.14 -31.91
C VAL A 10 -6.90 6.68 -31.55
N THR A 11 -8.03 6.40 -30.90
CA THR A 11 -8.46 5.01 -30.61
C THR A 11 -9.17 4.33 -31.79
N LYS A 12 -9.98 5.04 -32.60
CA LYS A 12 -10.63 4.49 -33.80
C LYS A 12 -9.66 4.17 -34.93
N LYS A 13 -8.59 4.96 -35.15
CA LYS A 13 -7.59 4.63 -36.18
C LYS A 13 -6.74 3.40 -35.82
N ILE A 14 -6.67 3.04 -34.54
CA ILE A 14 -6.02 1.80 -34.09
C ILE A 14 -7.01 0.62 -34.05
N LEU A 15 -8.32 0.87 -33.88
CA LEU A 15 -9.35 -0.18 -33.84
C LEU A 15 -10.02 -0.54 -35.19
N LEU A 16 -9.77 0.18 -36.29
CA LEU A 16 -10.41 -0.13 -37.58
C LEU A 16 -9.72 -1.24 -38.41
N GLY A 17 -8.79 -1.97 -37.81
CA GLY A 17 -8.20 -3.17 -38.39
C GLY A 17 -8.24 -4.33 -37.42
N LEU A 18 -9.43 -4.74 -36.93
CA LEU A 18 -9.76 -6.06 -36.36
C LEU A 18 -11.17 -6.00 -35.73
N PHE A 19 -12.22 -5.98 -36.56
CA PHE A 19 -13.59 -6.19 -36.08
C PHE A 19 -14.08 -7.56 -36.58
N LEU A 20 -14.14 -8.50 -35.63
CA LEU A 20 -14.84 -9.80 -35.59
C LEU A 20 -13.93 -10.87 -34.97
N ILE A 21 -13.71 -10.78 -33.66
CA ILE A 21 -13.52 -11.97 -32.83
C ILE A 21 -14.39 -11.79 -31.59
N CYS A 22 -15.25 -12.76 -31.36
CA CYS A 22 -16.16 -12.88 -30.23
C CYS A 22 -15.49 -12.49 -28.90
N SER A 23 -16.31 -11.93 -28.01
CA SER A 23 -16.09 -11.85 -26.57
C SER A 23 -15.92 -13.25 -25.97
N ILE A 24 -14.73 -13.81 -26.17
CA ILE A 24 -14.23 -14.98 -25.45
C ILE A 24 -13.45 -14.39 -24.28
N GLY A 25 -13.89 -14.68 -23.05
CA GLY A 25 -13.09 -14.37 -21.87
C GLY A 25 -11.71 -14.97 -22.09
N ILE A 26 -10.66 -14.17 -21.92
CA ILE A 26 -9.27 -14.59 -22.19
C ILE A 26 -9.01 -15.86 -21.38
N ALA A 27 -9.08 -17.00 -22.05
CA ALA A 27 -8.71 -18.26 -21.45
C ALA A 27 -7.20 -18.23 -21.27
N LYS A 28 -6.69 -18.99 -20.29
CA LYS A 28 -5.25 -19.13 -20.06
C LYS A 28 -4.46 -19.53 -21.34
N SER A 29 -5.12 -20.11 -22.34
CA SER A 29 -4.56 -20.50 -23.63
C SER A 29 -4.15 -19.35 -24.56
N ASP A 30 -4.53 -18.09 -24.28
CA ASP A 30 -4.45 -17.01 -25.27
C ASP A 30 -3.33 -15.99 -25.00
N ILE A 31 -2.59 -16.13 -23.90
CA ILE A 31 -1.47 -15.23 -23.60
C ILE A 31 -0.26 -15.64 -24.44
N THR A 32 -0.03 -14.93 -25.54
CA THR A 32 1.14 -15.09 -26.42
C THR A 32 2.10 -13.92 -26.29
N LEU A 33 3.36 -14.09 -26.73
CA LEU A 33 4.32 -12.97 -26.75
C LEU A 33 3.79 -11.80 -27.61
N LYS A 34 3.26 -12.08 -28.80
CA LYS A 34 2.62 -11.09 -29.68
C LYS A 34 1.48 -10.35 -28.98
N PHE A 35 0.67 -11.07 -28.20
CA PHE A 35 -0.37 -10.45 -27.38
C PHE A 35 0.25 -9.47 -26.36
N LEU A 36 1.27 -9.89 -25.60
CA LEU A 36 1.93 -9.05 -24.59
C LEU A 36 2.55 -7.79 -25.22
N GLU A 37 3.22 -7.92 -26.35
CA GLU A 37 3.82 -6.81 -27.11
C GLU A 37 2.76 -5.81 -27.60
N SER A 38 1.56 -6.28 -27.95
CA SER A 38 0.46 -5.42 -28.40
C SER A 38 -0.21 -4.61 -27.28
N LYS A 39 0.04 -4.94 -26.01
CA LYS A 39 -0.60 -4.29 -24.86
C LYS A 39 0.22 -3.12 -24.31
N PRO A 40 -0.44 -2.06 -23.80
CA PRO A 40 0.25 -0.90 -23.24
C PRO A 40 1.12 -1.30 -22.05
N GLN A 41 2.25 -0.61 -21.89
CA GLN A 41 3.13 -0.79 -20.73
C GLN A 41 2.40 -0.40 -19.44
N GLY A 42 2.46 -1.24 -18.42
CA GLY A 42 1.83 -0.97 -17.14
C GLY A 42 1.62 -2.22 -16.30
N VAL A 43 1.03 -2.03 -15.11
CA VAL A 43 0.81 -3.10 -14.13
C VAL A 43 -0.06 -4.22 -14.70
N ALA A 44 -1.05 -3.88 -15.54
CA ALA A 44 -1.87 -4.88 -16.22
C ALA A 44 -1.00 -5.78 -17.11
N ARG A 45 -0.15 -5.22 -17.97
CA ARG A 45 0.74 -6.02 -18.81
C ARG A 45 1.70 -6.86 -17.99
N ASP A 46 2.27 -6.30 -16.93
CA ASP A 46 3.18 -7.02 -16.02
C ASP A 46 2.50 -8.25 -15.37
N PHE A 47 1.21 -8.17 -15.01
CA PHE A 47 0.45 -9.32 -14.51
C PHE A 47 0.31 -10.44 -15.55
N TYR A 48 0.01 -10.08 -16.80
CA TYR A 48 -0.08 -11.06 -17.89
C TYR A 48 1.29 -11.64 -18.24
N ILE A 49 2.36 -10.84 -18.19
CA ILE A 49 3.74 -11.32 -18.30
C ILE A 49 4.05 -12.31 -17.17
N TRP A 50 3.68 -12.00 -15.93
CA TRP A 50 3.85 -12.92 -14.80
C TRP A 50 3.15 -14.25 -15.03
N GLN A 51 1.90 -14.25 -15.52
CA GLN A 51 1.20 -15.49 -15.86
C GLN A 51 1.88 -16.25 -17.01
N PHE A 52 2.30 -15.54 -18.06
CA PHE A 52 2.99 -16.11 -19.21
C PHE A 52 4.30 -16.80 -18.78
N ILE A 53 5.14 -16.11 -18.01
CA ILE A 53 6.39 -16.67 -17.47
C ILE A 53 6.08 -17.83 -16.52
N SER A 54 5.02 -17.75 -15.70
CA SER A 54 4.68 -18.81 -14.74
C SER A 54 4.09 -20.08 -15.39
N ASP A 55 3.66 -20.02 -16.66
CA ASP A 55 3.15 -21.19 -17.35
C ASP A 55 4.29 -22.16 -17.71
N LYS A 56 4.15 -23.43 -17.33
CA LYS A 56 5.12 -24.48 -17.63
C LYS A 56 5.36 -24.67 -19.14
N LYS A 57 4.38 -24.34 -19.98
CA LYS A 57 4.47 -24.46 -21.45
C LYS A 57 5.32 -23.37 -22.10
N THR A 58 5.51 -22.23 -21.44
CA THR A 58 6.29 -21.12 -21.99
C THR A 58 7.77 -21.48 -22.07
N SER A 59 8.37 -21.32 -23.25
CA SER A 59 9.80 -21.58 -23.45
C SER A 59 10.66 -20.59 -22.66
N ILE A 60 11.90 -20.96 -22.31
CA ILE A 60 12.84 -20.05 -21.63
C ILE A 60 13.10 -18.80 -22.48
N LYS A 61 13.25 -18.96 -23.80
CA LYS A 61 13.47 -17.87 -24.75
C LYS A 61 12.32 -16.86 -24.72
N ASP A 62 11.08 -17.34 -24.82
CA ASP A 62 9.91 -16.46 -24.78
C ASP A 62 9.73 -15.81 -23.40
N ALA A 63 10.06 -16.53 -22.33
CA ALA A 63 10.02 -15.99 -20.97
C ALA A 63 11.01 -14.83 -20.80
N ILE A 64 12.23 -14.94 -21.36
CA ILE A 64 13.23 -13.86 -21.35
C ILE A 64 12.71 -12.65 -22.12
N THR A 65 12.20 -12.84 -23.35
CA THR A 65 11.66 -11.73 -24.14
C THR A 65 10.48 -11.06 -23.44
N ALA A 66 9.58 -11.83 -22.83
CA ALA A 66 8.49 -11.27 -22.03
C ALA A 66 8.99 -10.53 -20.77
N TYR A 67 10.04 -11.02 -20.12
CA TYR A 67 10.66 -10.38 -18.94
C TYR A 67 11.27 -9.01 -19.26
N GLU A 68 11.77 -8.82 -20.49
CA GLU A 68 12.27 -7.53 -20.97
C GLU A 68 11.16 -6.49 -21.17
N LEU A 69 9.92 -6.92 -21.42
CA LEU A 69 8.76 -6.03 -21.56
C LEU A 69 8.21 -5.51 -20.21
N VAL A 70 8.70 -6.05 -19.09
CA VAL A 70 8.21 -5.73 -17.74
C VAL A 70 8.49 -4.28 -17.42
N PHE A 71 7.44 -3.53 -17.06
CA PHE A 71 7.55 -2.15 -16.61
C PHE A 71 8.22 -2.05 -15.24
N ASN A 72 7.81 -2.90 -14.30
CA ASN A 72 8.33 -2.92 -12.95
C ASN A 72 8.69 -4.35 -12.51
N LYS A 73 9.99 -4.69 -12.51
CA LYS A 73 10.52 -6.01 -12.15
C LYS A 73 10.39 -6.29 -10.65
N THR A 74 9.17 -6.62 -10.22
CA THR A 74 8.86 -6.95 -8.82
C THR A 74 9.53 -8.27 -8.38
N PRO A 75 9.74 -8.49 -7.07
CA PRO A 75 10.24 -9.77 -6.56
C PRO A 75 9.42 -10.99 -7.04
N ARG A 76 8.12 -10.80 -7.30
CA ARG A 76 7.22 -11.85 -7.77
C ARG A 76 7.51 -12.26 -9.22
N ILE A 77 7.72 -11.32 -10.14
CA ILE A 77 8.14 -11.65 -11.51
C ILE A 77 9.58 -12.20 -11.49
N GLN A 78 10.48 -11.61 -10.71
CA GLN A 78 11.84 -12.12 -10.56
C GLN A 78 11.85 -13.58 -10.11
N LYS A 79 11.02 -13.95 -9.13
CA LYS A 79 10.85 -15.32 -8.68
C LYS A 79 10.29 -16.23 -9.78
N ALA A 80 9.26 -15.79 -10.51
CA ALA A 80 8.71 -16.57 -11.63
C ALA A 80 9.77 -16.83 -12.72
N MET A 81 10.62 -15.85 -13.02
CA MET A 81 11.73 -16.03 -13.95
C MET A 81 12.78 -17.00 -13.41
N GLN A 82 13.16 -16.88 -12.13
CA GLN A 82 14.08 -17.81 -11.47
C GLN A 82 13.58 -19.27 -11.53
N ASP A 83 12.28 -19.48 -11.34
CA ASP A 83 11.65 -20.80 -11.34
C ASP A 83 11.67 -21.50 -12.73
N LYS A 84 12.06 -20.80 -13.80
CA LYS A 84 12.29 -21.40 -15.13
C LYS A 84 13.58 -22.22 -15.23
N GLY A 85 14.52 -22.06 -14.29
CA GLY A 85 15.51 -23.09 -13.97
C GLY A 85 16.77 -23.20 -14.84
N ILE A 86 16.98 -22.38 -15.87
CA ILE A 86 18.24 -22.42 -16.66
C ILE A 86 19.13 -21.24 -16.32
N ALA A 87 19.99 -21.41 -15.30
CA ALA A 87 20.79 -20.34 -14.70
C ALA A 87 21.68 -19.57 -15.71
N THR A 88 22.24 -20.26 -16.71
CA THR A 88 23.12 -19.66 -17.74
C THR A 88 22.40 -18.83 -18.79
N GLU A 89 21.07 -18.93 -18.85
CA GLU A 89 20.22 -18.17 -19.79
C GLU A 89 19.40 -17.09 -19.05
N MET A 90 19.64 -16.89 -17.74
CA MET A 90 18.88 -15.94 -16.95
C MET A 90 19.23 -14.48 -17.31
N PRO A 91 18.26 -13.56 -17.24
CA PRO A 91 18.53 -12.13 -17.27
C PRO A 91 19.61 -11.75 -16.26
N LYS A 92 20.49 -10.82 -16.63
CA LYS A 92 21.69 -10.46 -15.84
C LYS A 92 21.35 -10.13 -14.37
N ASP A 93 20.26 -9.41 -14.12
CA ASP A 93 19.83 -9.06 -12.76
C ASP A 93 19.44 -10.28 -11.91
N ILE A 94 18.91 -11.33 -12.54
CA ILE A 94 18.57 -12.60 -11.89
C ILE A 94 19.82 -13.45 -11.69
N PHE A 95 20.62 -13.60 -12.74
CA PHE A 95 21.87 -14.35 -12.73
C PHE A 95 22.78 -13.87 -11.59
N CYS A 96 23.07 -12.57 -11.56
CA CYS A 96 24.00 -11.97 -10.61
C CYS A 96 23.55 -12.08 -9.14
N LYS A 97 22.24 -12.03 -8.87
CA LYS A 97 21.68 -12.19 -7.51
C LYS A 97 21.81 -13.59 -6.94
N ASN A 98 21.97 -14.59 -7.81
CA ASN A 98 22.06 -16.00 -7.42
C ASN A 98 23.50 -16.50 -7.29
N LEU A 99 24.48 -15.72 -7.72
CA LEU A 99 25.90 -16.06 -7.58
C LEU A 99 26.30 -16.12 -6.10
N THR A 100 27.16 -17.07 -5.77
CA THR A 100 27.94 -17.02 -4.53
C THR A 100 28.88 -15.83 -4.56
N PHE A 101 29.38 -15.41 -3.39
CA PHE A 101 30.34 -14.33 -3.32
C PHE A 101 31.61 -14.59 -4.16
N GLU A 102 32.11 -15.83 -4.14
CA GLU A 102 33.31 -16.24 -4.87
C GLU A 102 33.12 -16.17 -6.40
N GLU A 103 31.93 -16.48 -6.89
CA GLU A 103 31.60 -16.29 -8.30
C GLU A 103 31.40 -14.81 -8.61
N LEU A 104 30.66 -14.09 -7.77
CA LEU A 104 30.29 -12.69 -7.96
C LEU A 104 31.53 -11.78 -8.05
N LYS A 105 32.54 -11.99 -7.21
CA LYS A 105 33.76 -11.17 -7.22
C LYS A 105 34.55 -11.25 -8.52
N THR A 106 34.34 -12.29 -9.33
CA THR A 106 34.98 -12.44 -10.65
C THR A 106 34.24 -11.65 -11.74
N GLN A 107 32.98 -11.28 -11.51
CA GLN A 107 32.13 -10.62 -12.51
C GLN A 107 32.46 -9.12 -12.71
N ASP A 108 31.75 -8.51 -13.66
CA ASP A 108 31.81 -7.07 -13.92
C ASP A 108 31.12 -6.22 -12.83
N SER A 109 31.31 -4.91 -12.92
CA SER A 109 30.82 -3.96 -11.92
C SER A 109 29.29 -3.93 -11.80
N GLU A 110 28.58 -4.13 -12.91
CA GLU A 110 27.11 -4.18 -12.92
C GLU A 110 26.59 -5.44 -12.22
N CYS A 111 27.21 -6.59 -12.50
CA CYS A 111 26.83 -7.83 -11.85
C CYS A 111 27.09 -7.78 -10.34
N ILE A 112 28.23 -7.22 -9.93
CA ILE A 112 28.53 -6.96 -8.51
C ILE A 112 27.47 -6.05 -7.89
N ALA A 113 27.07 -4.98 -8.58
CA ALA A 113 26.04 -4.06 -8.07
C ALA A 113 24.66 -4.72 -7.91
N TYR A 114 24.30 -5.67 -8.78
CA TYR A 114 23.06 -6.44 -8.64
C TYR A 114 23.14 -7.51 -7.54
N GLY A 115 24.28 -8.18 -7.41
CA GLY A 115 24.44 -9.39 -6.59
C GLY A 115 24.94 -9.17 -5.18
N LEU A 116 25.69 -8.09 -4.90
CA LEU A 116 26.34 -7.91 -3.61
C LEU A 116 25.31 -7.58 -2.52
N LYS A 117 25.17 -8.49 -1.55
CA LYS A 117 24.33 -8.27 -0.38
C LYS A 117 25.11 -7.46 0.66
N LEU A 118 24.56 -6.31 1.05
CA LEU A 118 25.17 -5.45 2.08
C LEU A 118 25.35 -6.18 3.42
N SER A 119 24.49 -7.13 3.75
CA SER A 119 24.64 -7.98 4.94
C SER A 119 25.92 -8.83 4.96
N ASP A 120 26.51 -9.11 3.80
CA ASP A 120 27.70 -9.95 3.69
C ASP A 120 28.99 -9.13 3.79
N VAL A 121 28.94 -7.82 3.48
CA VAL A 121 30.11 -6.92 3.48
C VAL A 121 30.96 -6.99 4.74
N PRO A 122 30.40 -6.96 5.97
CA PRO A 122 31.21 -7.02 7.19
C PRO A 122 32.00 -8.33 7.39
N LYS A 123 31.75 -9.36 6.57
CA LYS A 123 32.39 -10.68 6.65
C LYS A 123 33.43 -10.90 5.55
N ILE A 124 33.49 -10.02 4.55
CA ILE A 124 34.40 -10.14 3.41
C ILE A 124 35.81 -9.74 3.83
N SER A 125 36.84 -10.42 3.30
CA SER A 125 38.24 -10.09 3.56
C SER A 125 38.60 -8.69 3.03
N ALA A 126 39.58 -8.02 3.64
CA ALA A 126 40.03 -6.70 3.19
C ALA A 126 40.54 -6.72 1.73
N LEU A 127 41.23 -7.81 1.34
CA LEU A 127 41.73 -8.01 -0.03
C LEU A 127 40.59 -8.16 -1.03
N ASP A 128 39.57 -8.97 -0.73
CA ASP A 128 38.42 -9.13 -1.63
C ASP A 128 37.59 -7.85 -1.74
N LEU A 129 37.47 -7.08 -0.65
CA LEU A 129 36.80 -5.78 -0.68
C LEU A 129 37.56 -4.78 -1.55
N GLU A 130 38.89 -4.75 -1.48
CA GLU A 130 39.71 -3.87 -2.31
C GLU A 130 39.53 -4.18 -3.81
N MET A 131 39.53 -5.46 -4.19
CA MET A 131 39.23 -5.89 -5.56
C MET A 131 37.83 -5.44 -6.03
N ILE A 132 36.82 -5.59 -5.17
CA ILE A 132 35.45 -5.14 -5.49
C ILE A 132 35.40 -3.63 -5.67
N ILE A 133 36.02 -2.87 -4.75
CA ILE A 133 36.08 -1.41 -4.79
C ILE A 133 36.71 -0.92 -6.09
N GLN A 134 37.81 -1.54 -6.51
CA GLN A 134 38.49 -1.20 -7.77
C GLN A 134 37.58 -1.44 -8.98
N LYS A 135 36.80 -2.54 -9.00
CA LYS A 135 35.89 -2.85 -10.10
C LYS A 135 34.70 -1.91 -10.21
N ILE A 136 34.08 -1.55 -9.07
CA ILE A 136 32.85 -0.76 -9.09
C ILE A 136 33.10 0.75 -9.20
N SER A 137 34.33 1.20 -8.92
CA SER A 137 34.71 2.61 -9.02
C SER A 137 35.04 2.98 -10.48
N PRO A 138 34.54 4.11 -11.00
CA PRO A 138 33.67 5.11 -10.36
C PRO A 138 32.16 4.86 -10.58
N SER A 139 31.78 3.79 -11.29
CA SER A 139 30.43 3.55 -11.80
C SER A 139 29.33 3.46 -10.74
N TYR A 140 29.66 3.02 -9.51
CA TYR A 140 28.69 2.85 -8.42
C TYR A 140 29.12 3.59 -7.14
N PRO A 141 29.05 4.94 -7.11
CA PRO A 141 29.55 5.75 -6.00
C PRO A 141 28.79 5.54 -4.69
N ASP A 142 27.47 5.33 -4.75
CA ASP A 142 26.66 5.04 -3.55
C ASP A 142 27.05 3.68 -2.94
N LEU A 143 27.23 2.65 -3.77
CA LEU A 143 27.66 1.32 -3.29
C LEU A 143 29.06 1.38 -2.68
N LEU A 144 29.97 2.16 -3.27
CA LEU A 144 31.31 2.40 -2.72
C LEU A 144 31.25 3.01 -1.31
N ILE A 145 30.40 4.02 -1.10
CA ILE A 145 30.18 4.64 0.22
C ILE A 145 29.64 3.60 1.22
N GLN A 146 28.68 2.79 0.79
CA GLN A 146 28.05 1.76 1.62
C GLN A 146 29.04 0.68 2.05
N ILE A 147 29.87 0.19 1.11
CA ILE A 147 30.91 -0.80 1.40
C ILE A 147 31.92 -0.24 2.41
N LYS A 148 32.43 0.98 2.18
CA LYS A 148 33.40 1.62 3.08
C LYS A 148 32.86 1.80 4.50
N ALA A 149 31.59 2.15 4.65
CA ALA A 149 30.97 2.27 5.96
C ALA A 149 30.83 0.91 6.67
N LEU A 150 30.43 -0.13 5.93
CA LEU A 150 30.24 -1.49 6.46
C LEU A 150 31.55 -2.24 6.74
N SER A 151 32.66 -1.85 6.10
CA SER A 151 33.99 -2.41 6.36
C SER A 151 34.74 -1.69 7.49
N SER A 152 34.16 -0.65 8.08
CA SER A 152 34.79 0.10 9.18
C SER A 152 34.82 -0.73 10.47
N LYS A 153 35.86 -0.50 11.31
CA LYS A 153 35.94 -1.09 12.65
C LYS A 153 34.75 -0.68 13.53
N ASP A 154 34.29 0.56 13.38
CA ASP A 154 33.07 1.06 13.98
C ASP A 154 32.07 1.44 12.87
N ILE A 155 31.23 0.45 12.53
CA ILE A 155 30.20 0.58 11.50
C ILE A 155 29.20 1.67 11.88
N LEU A 156 28.77 1.75 13.15
CA LEU A 156 27.79 2.72 13.57
C LEU A 156 28.31 4.16 13.40
N SER A 157 29.53 4.41 13.89
CA SER A 157 30.15 5.73 13.73
C SER A 157 30.34 6.07 12.26
N ALA A 158 30.78 5.13 11.41
CA ALA A 158 30.94 5.35 9.97
C ALA A 158 29.60 5.64 9.28
N MET A 159 28.52 4.95 9.66
CA MET A 159 27.17 5.21 9.14
C MET A 159 26.68 6.63 9.49
N PHE A 160 27.11 7.22 10.59
CA PHE A 160 26.74 8.59 10.93
C PHE A 160 27.50 9.67 10.14
N GLU A 161 28.56 9.30 9.41
CA GLU A 161 29.35 10.22 8.58
C GLU A 161 28.92 10.24 7.11
N ILE A 162 28.00 9.37 6.70
CA ILE A 162 27.46 9.29 5.33
C ILE A 162 26.08 9.94 5.25
N SER A 163 25.57 10.16 4.03
CA SER A 163 24.24 10.75 3.84
C SER A 163 23.10 9.90 4.43
N ALA A 164 21.99 10.54 4.79
CA ALA A 164 20.80 9.87 5.32
C ALA A 164 20.27 8.81 4.33
N LYS A 165 20.34 9.07 3.01
CA LYS A 165 20.01 8.08 1.97
C LYS A 165 20.84 6.79 2.13
N ASN A 166 22.17 6.91 2.19
CA ASN A 166 23.05 5.74 2.28
C ASN A 166 22.94 5.06 3.65
N PHE A 167 22.75 5.81 4.74
CA PHE A 167 22.39 5.22 6.03
C PHE A 167 21.15 4.33 5.91
N GLY A 168 20.07 4.86 5.33
CA GLY A 168 18.81 4.15 5.17
C GLY A 168 18.94 2.89 4.30
N ILE A 169 19.73 2.96 3.22
CA ILE A 169 20.01 1.81 2.35
C ILE A 169 20.80 0.73 3.12
N ILE A 170 21.87 1.10 3.83
CA ILE A 170 22.63 0.16 4.67
C ILE A 170 21.72 -0.47 5.72
N PHE A 171 20.94 0.34 6.44
CA PHE A 171 19.99 -0.16 7.42
C PHE A 171 19.09 -1.21 6.78
N ASN A 172 18.44 -0.93 5.65
CA ASN A 172 17.55 -1.88 5.00
C ASN A 172 18.26 -3.14 4.48
N GLY A 173 19.50 -3.02 4.02
CA GLY A 173 20.32 -4.13 3.51
C GLY A 173 20.92 -5.05 4.58
N LEU A 174 20.94 -4.65 5.85
CA LEU A 174 21.43 -5.46 6.96
C LEU A 174 20.39 -6.49 7.44
N SER A 175 20.88 -7.63 7.92
CA SER A 175 20.04 -8.62 8.60
C SER A 175 19.48 -8.06 9.91
N TYR A 176 18.41 -8.66 10.40
CA TYR A 176 17.79 -8.21 11.64
C TYR A 176 18.74 -8.29 12.85
N SER A 177 19.53 -9.37 12.96
CA SER A 177 20.52 -9.54 14.02
C SER A 177 21.68 -8.53 13.92
N GLN A 178 22.11 -8.20 12.70
CA GLN A 178 23.13 -7.18 12.48
C GLN A 178 22.65 -5.79 12.91
N LYS A 179 21.41 -5.43 12.55
CA LYS A 179 20.79 -4.17 13.00
C LYS A 179 20.82 -4.06 14.52
N LEU A 180 20.32 -5.08 15.23
CA LEU A 180 20.33 -5.06 16.70
C LEU A 180 21.74 -4.89 17.26
N LYS A 181 22.72 -5.67 16.76
CA LYS A 181 24.10 -5.58 17.23
C LYS A 181 24.72 -4.19 17.02
N ILE A 182 24.46 -3.57 15.87
CA ILE A 182 25.02 -2.25 15.51
C ILE A 182 24.35 -1.14 16.34
N PHE A 183 23.02 -1.17 16.47
CA PHE A 183 22.23 -0.11 17.09
C PHE A 183 21.93 -0.31 18.59
N ASP A 184 22.46 -1.38 19.20
CA ASP A 184 22.53 -1.52 20.66
C ASP A 184 23.71 -0.74 21.28
N ASN A 185 24.43 0.07 20.50
CA ASN A 185 25.45 0.98 21.01
C ASN A 185 24.87 2.35 21.38
N ALA A 186 25.65 3.18 22.07
CA ALA A 186 25.26 4.56 22.37
C ALA A 186 25.09 5.35 21.07
N ILE A 187 23.94 6.03 20.91
CA ILE A 187 23.62 6.80 19.71
C ILE A 187 23.92 8.28 19.95
N SER A 188 24.74 8.88 19.08
CA SER A 188 25.03 10.32 19.14
C SER A 188 23.82 11.15 18.73
N VAL A 189 23.23 11.88 19.69
CA VAL A 189 22.06 12.75 19.46
C VAL A 189 22.34 13.78 18.36
N LYS A 190 23.50 14.45 18.40
CA LYS A 190 23.87 15.50 17.44
C LYS A 190 23.99 14.96 16.00
N LYS A 191 24.61 13.78 15.81
CA LYS A 191 24.75 13.19 14.48
C LYS A 191 23.42 12.66 13.96
N LEU A 192 22.61 12.03 14.83
CA LEU A 192 21.27 11.57 14.48
C LEU A 192 20.36 12.75 14.08
N GLU A 193 20.38 13.83 14.84
CA GLU A 193 19.61 15.05 14.53
C GLU A 193 20.00 15.62 13.17
N LYS A 194 21.30 15.71 12.88
CA LYS A 194 21.80 16.16 11.57
C LYS A 194 21.21 15.30 10.44
N LEU A 195 21.34 13.98 10.52
CA LEU A 195 20.84 13.06 9.48
C LEU A 195 19.32 13.11 9.34
N ALA A 196 18.59 13.15 10.45
CA ALA A 196 17.13 13.19 10.43
C ALA A 196 16.60 14.47 9.76
N ASN A 197 17.31 15.59 9.94
CA ASN A 197 16.96 16.87 9.31
C ASN A 197 17.31 16.94 7.81
N GLU A 198 18.08 15.98 7.25
CA GLU A 198 18.26 15.85 5.80
C GLU A 198 16.96 15.45 5.08
N ASN A 199 15.97 14.91 5.82
CA ASN A 199 14.65 14.52 5.31
C ASN A 199 14.71 13.56 4.10
N SER A 200 15.63 12.61 4.13
CA SER A 200 15.72 11.57 3.10
C SER A 200 14.57 10.57 3.24
N PRO A 201 13.75 10.30 2.21
CA PRO A 201 12.63 9.36 2.29
C PRO A 201 13.03 7.96 2.76
N VAL A 202 14.22 7.49 2.36
CA VAL A 202 14.73 6.17 2.77
C VAL A 202 15.06 6.17 4.27
N PHE A 203 15.64 7.25 4.78
CA PHE A 203 15.98 7.37 6.21
C PHE A 203 14.74 7.59 7.07
N ASN A 204 13.77 8.37 6.59
CA ASN A 204 12.48 8.54 7.24
C ASN A 204 11.80 7.18 7.45
N LYS A 205 11.80 6.32 6.42
CA LYS A 205 11.28 4.95 6.56
C LYS A 205 12.07 4.12 7.58
N THR A 206 13.39 4.30 7.66
CA THR A 206 14.22 3.69 8.71
C THR A 206 13.79 4.16 10.11
N LEU A 207 13.55 5.46 10.30
CA LEU A 207 13.04 6.01 11.57
C LEU A 207 11.69 5.40 11.93
N HIS A 208 10.77 5.24 10.97
CA HIS A 208 9.48 4.61 11.22
C HIS A 208 9.65 3.17 11.72
N ASN A 209 10.49 2.38 11.05
CA ASN A 209 10.76 0.99 11.42
C ASN A 209 11.39 0.89 12.82
N ILE A 210 12.28 1.82 13.17
CA ILE A 210 12.94 1.88 14.48
C ILE A 210 11.93 2.23 15.59
N ILE A 211 11.09 3.25 15.38
CA ILE A 211 10.11 3.71 16.38
C ILE A 211 9.09 2.61 16.69
N LEU A 212 8.66 1.86 15.66
CA LEU A 212 7.65 0.82 15.76
C LEU A 212 8.20 -0.54 16.21
N ASP A 213 9.53 -0.71 16.29
CA ASP A 213 10.14 -1.92 16.82
C ASP A 213 10.51 -1.72 18.31
N SER A 214 10.04 -2.65 19.13
CA SER A 214 10.23 -2.64 20.59
C SER A 214 11.69 -2.71 21.02
N ARG A 215 12.61 -3.18 20.16
CA ARG A 215 13.99 -3.54 20.53
C ARG A 215 15.02 -2.41 20.37
N PHE A 216 14.72 -1.34 19.63
CA PHE A 216 15.68 -0.24 19.39
C PHE A 216 15.64 0.86 20.47
N ASN A 217 15.69 0.50 21.75
CA ASN A 217 15.47 1.45 22.86
C ASN A 217 16.50 2.59 22.90
N LYS A 218 17.79 2.28 22.78
CA LYS A 218 18.86 3.31 22.77
C LYS A 218 18.70 4.33 21.64
N PHE A 219 18.23 3.87 20.47
CA PHE A 219 17.96 4.75 19.33
C PHE A 219 16.72 5.62 19.55
N LYS A 220 15.63 5.03 20.06
CA LYS A 220 14.39 5.76 20.42
C LYS A 220 14.64 6.81 21.50
N ASP A 221 15.50 6.51 22.47
CA ASP A 221 15.92 7.45 23.51
C ASP A 221 16.74 8.61 22.95
N ALA A 222 17.61 8.35 21.98
CA ALA A 222 18.35 9.40 21.28
C ALA A 222 17.44 10.27 20.40
N LEU A 223 16.47 9.67 19.70
CA LEU A 223 15.44 10.40 18.96
C LEU A 223 14.64 11.33 19.88
N ALA A 224 14.25 10.87 21.06
CA ALA A 224 13.52 11.68 22.04
C ALA A 224 14.36 12.86 22.58
N LYS A 225 15.68 12.87 22.38
CA LYS A 225 16.59 13.96 22.76
C LYS A 225 16.97 14.87 21.57
N ALA A 226 16.75 14.42 20.33
CA ALA A 226 17.00 15.20 19.12
C ALA A 226 15.86 16.19 18.84
N ASP A 227 16.18 17.33 18.23
CA ASP A 227 15.21 18.29 17.70
C ASP A 227 15.17 18.23 16.17
N ILE A 228 14.24 17.41 15.65
CA ILE A 228 14.05 17.22 14.21
C ILE A 228 13.06 18.25 13.72
N LYS A 229 13.54 19.23 12.96
CA LYS A 229 12.79 20.39 12.47
C LYS A 229 12.37 20.28 11.01
N SER A 230 13.03 19.44 10.23
CA SER A 230 12.78 19.22 8.80
C SER A 230 12.46 17.75 8.55
N SER A 231 11.20 17.43 8.26
CA SER A 231 10.77 16.07 7.94
C SER A 231 9.41 16.05 7.22
N ASP A 232 8.99 14.88 6.75
CA ASP A 232 7.65 14.68 6.22
C ASP A 232 6.59 14.55 7.34
N THR A 233 5.32 14.65 6.95
CA THR A 233 4.15 14.59 7.81
C THR A 233 4.12 13.36 8.72
N ASN A 234 4.39 12.17 8.19
CA ASN A 234 4.28 10.92 8.93
C ASN A 234 5.50 10.67 9.83
N THR A 235 6.67 11.13 9.41
CA THR A 235 7.87 11.08 10.25
C THR A 235 7.71 11.98 11.46
N PHE A 236 7.25 13.23 11.30
CA PHE A 236 6.90 14.08 12.45
C PHE A 236 5.87 13.42 13.35
N PHE A 237 4.84 12.80 12.76
CA PHE A 237 3.82 12.12 13.54
C PHE A 237 4.42 10.99 14.40
N LEU A 238 5.22 10.11 13.80
CA LEU A 238 5.83 8.99 14.53
C LEU A 238 6.88 9.44 15.55
N LEU A 239 7.55 10.57 15.34
CA LEU A 239 8.37 11.21 16.37
C LEU A 239 7.51 11.67 17.56
N GLY A 240 6.31 12.20 17.29
CA GLY A 240 5.31 12.48 18.33
C GLY A 240 4.92 11.22 19.10
N ILE A 241 4.65 10.12 18.41
CA ILE A 241 4.37 8.81 19.04
C ILE A 241 5.56 8.33 19.87
N ASN A 242 6.80 8.47 19.40
CA ASN A 242 8.00 8.14 20.17
C ASN A 242 8.05 8.95 21.48
N GLU A 243 7.76 10.25 21.44
CA GLU A 243 7.69 11.09 22.65
C GLU A 243 6.55 10.67 23.59
N VAL A 244 5.38 10.25 23.07
CA VAL A 244 4.29 9.67 23.88
C VAL A 244 4.75 8.40 24.60
N LEU A 245 5.42 7.48 23.90
CA LEU A 245 5.95 6.25 24.50
C LEU A 245 7.01 6.53 25.58
N GLN A 246 7.75 7.64 25.42
CA GLN A 246 8.75 8.12 26.37
C GLN A 246 8.17 9.02 27.48
N LYS A 247 6.84 9.15 27.54
CA LYS A 247 6.10 9.96 28.52
C LYS A 247 6.48 11.46 28.50
N ARG A 248 6.77 11.99 27.31
CA ARG A 248 7.17 13.40 27.08
C ARG A 248 6.08 14.15 26.31
N GLU A 249 4.92 14.30 26.93
CA GLU A 249 3.70 14.80 26.27
C GLU A 249 3.86 16.21 25.68
N ALA A 250 4.57 17.11 26.35
CA ALA A 250 4.85 18.45 25.84
C ALA A 250 5.67 18.42 24.52
N ARG A 251 6.64 17.51 24.41
CA ARG A 251 7.44 17.31 23.18
C ARG A 251 6.61 16.62 22.11
N ALA A 252 5.76 15.66 22.49
CA ALA A 252 4.84 15.01 21.56
C ALA A 252 3.91 16.02 20.89
N LEU A 253 3.34 16.97 21.64
CA LEU A 253 2.51 18.05 21.11
C LEU A 253 3.24 18.88 20.04
N VAL A 254 4.52 19.22 20.25
CA VAL A 254 5.33 19.95 19.25
C VAL A 254 5.42 19.16 17.93
N TYR A 255 5.69 17.86 18.01
CA TYR A 255 5.80 17.02 16.81
C TYR A 255 4.46 16.79 16.12
N PHE A 256 3.36 16.65 16.85
CA PHE A 256 2.03 16.60 16.23
C PHE A 256 1.65 17.94 15.59
N ALA A 257 2.03 19.08 16.16
CA ALA A 257 1.84 20.38 15.50
C ALA A 257 2.67 20.48 14.21
N ARG A 258 3.95 20.04 14.23
CA ARG A 258 4.80 19.96 13.03
C ARG A 258 4.19 19.04 11.97
N SER A 259 3.68 17.88 12.38
CA SER A 259 2.96 16.95 11.50
C SER A 259 1.75 17.61 10.86
N LYS A 260 0.87 18.25 11.66
CA LYS A 260 -0.29 18.99 11.15
C LYS A 260 0.11 20.03 10.10
N ASN A 261 1.11 20.84 10.40
CA ASN A 261 1.56 21.92 9.51
C ASN A 261 2.21 21.41 8.22
N ALA A 262 2.83 20.23 8.26
CA ALA A 262 3.41 19.58 7.08
C ALA A 262 2.40 18.75 6.29
N ALA A 263 1.16 18.57 6.77
CA ALA A 263 0.19 17.68 6.15
C ALA A 263 -0.41 18.28 4.87
N VAL A 264 -0.22 17.59 3.76
CA VAL A 264 -0.94 17.85 2.49
C VAL A 264 -2.23 17.03 2.41
N ASP A 265 -2.19 15.82 2.97
CA ASP A 265 -3.31 14.88 3.01
C ASP A 265 -4.20 15.17 4.23
N PRO A 266 -5.53 15.34 4.06
CA PRO A 266 -6.45 15.64 5.16
C PRO A 266 -6.43 14.60 6.28
N PHE A 267 -6.33 13.31 5.96
CA PHE A 267 -6.28 12.24 6.96
C PHE A 267 -5.07 12.42 7.90
N MET A 268 -3.90 12.77 7.36
CA MET A 268 -2.71 13.01 8.19
C MET A 268 -2.85 14.27 9.06
N ARG A 269 -3.49 15.33 8.55
CA ARG A 269 -3.79 16.55 9.33
C ARG A 269 -4.73 16.22 10.49
N ASP A 270 -5.80 15.51 10.19
CA ASP A 270 -6.88 15.18 11.13
C ASP A 270 -6.38 14.23 12.23
N ARG A 271 -5.57 13.24 11.84
CA ARG A 271 -4.82 12.37 12.76
C ARG A 271 -3.94 13.18 13.73
N ALA A 272 -3.18 14.16 13.23
CA ALA A 272 -2.32 15.00 14.07
C ALA A 272 -3.11 15.94 15.00
N LEU A 273 -4.24 16.49 14.53
CA LEU A 273 -5.17 17.27 15.36
C LEU A 273 -5.77 16.44 16.49
N PHE A 274 -6.23 15.23 16.16
CA PHE A 274 -6.79 14.30 17.13
C PHE A 274 -5.79 13.99 18.25
N TRP A 275 -4.52 13.73 17.93
CA TRP A 275 -3.50 13.48 18.95
C TRP A 275 -3.17 14.73 19.78
N GLN A 276 -3.21 15.94 19.20
CA GLN A 276 -3.10 17.16 19.99
C GLN A 276 -4.24 17.31 20.99
N TYR A 277 -5.49 17.02 20.58
CA TYR A 277 -6.63 16.94 21.48
C TYR A 277 -6.41 15.87 22.57
N LEU A 278 -6.07 14.65 22.18
CA LEU A 278 -5.98 13.51 23.08
C LEU A 278 -4.93 13.72 24.19
N LEU A 279 -3.80 14.38 23.86
CA LEU A 279 -2.75 14.71 24.84
C LEU A 279 -3.09 15.91 25.72
N SER A 280 -3.70 16.96 25.16
CA SER A 280 -3.88 18.24 25.86
C SER A 280 -5.22 18.39 26.56
N GLY A 281 -6.24 17.63 26.15
CA GLY A 281 -7.64 17.86 26.52
C GLY A 281 -8.24 19.17 25.97
N ASN A 282 -7.51 19.91 25.13
CA ASN A 282 -7.97 21.18 24.59
C ASN A 282 -9.02 20.95 23.49
N LYS A 283 -10.27 21.35 23.78
CA LYS A 283 -11.42 21.20 22.87
C LYS A 283 -11.29 21.96 21.56
N LEU A 284 -10.46 23.02 21.49
CA LEU A 284 -10.25 23.77 20.25
C LEU A 284 -9.72 22.88 19.11
N PHE A 285 -8.89 21.89 19.42
CA PHE A 285 -8.43 20.92 18.42
C PHE A 285 -9.57 20.03 17.91
N LEU A 286 -10.52 19.67 18.78
CA LEU A 286 -11.69 18.89 18.43
C LEU A 286 -12.67 19.70 17.59
N GLU A 287 -12.85 20.98 17.92
CA GLU A 287 -13.63 21.93 17.13
C GLU A 287 -13.01 22.14 15.75
N GLU A 288 -11.69 22.34 15.65
CA GLU A 288 -10.98 22.40 14.34
C GLU A 288 -11.18 21.11 13.54
N LEU A 289 -11.05 19.94 14.19
CA LEU A 289 -11.24 18.63 13.57
C LEU A 289 -12.68 18.39 13.09
N SER A 290 -13.68 18.90 13.80
CA SER A 290 -15.09 18.81 13.40
C SER A 290 -15.39 19.51 12.08
N GLN A 291 -14.55 20.49 11.70
CA GLN A 291 -14.66 21.25 10.46
C GLN A 291 -14.05 20.53 9.25
N SER A 292 -13.51 19.31 9.42
CA SER A 292 -12.97 18.57 8.28
C SER A 292 -14.06 18.19 7.28
N GLU A 293 -13.77 18.42 5.99
CA GLU A 293 -14.58 17.95 4.86
C GLU A 293 -14.23 16.51 4.45
N PHE A 294 -13.21 15.92 5.09
CA PHE A 294 -12.77 14.57 4.82
C PHE A 294 -13.39 13.59 5.83
N VAL A 295 -13.84 12.43 5.35
CA VAL A 295 -14.34 11.35 6.21
C VAL A 295 -13.18 10.48 6.69
N ASP A 296 -12.92 10.50 7.99
CA ASP A 296 -12.07 9.55 8.69
C ASP A 296 -12.55 9.30 10.13
N ILE A 297 -11.89 8.37 10.83
CA ILE A 297 -12.26 8.06 12.22
C ILE A 297 -12.08 9.25 13.18
N PHE A 298 -11.26 10.23 12.83
CA PHE A 298 -10.93 11.36 13.71
C PHE A 298 -12.01 12.45 13.62
N SER A 299 -12.38 12.83 12.40
CA SER A 299 -13.48 13.75 12.09
C SER A 299 -14.84 13.16 12.52
N ILE A 300 -15.07 11.86 12.33
CA ILE A 300 -16.26 11.16 12.86
C ILE A 300 -16.28 11.27 14.39
N PHE A 301 -15.18 10.90 15.05
CA PHE A 301 -15.08 11.00 16.51
C PHE A 301 -15.36 12.41 17.01
N ALA A 302 -14.76 13.43 16.39
CA ALA A 302 -14.94 14.83 16.78
C ALA A 302 -16.40 15.28 16.71
N ASN A 303 -17.08 14.99 15.60
CA ASN A 303 -18.48 15.35 15.42
C ASN A 303 -19.39 14.62 16.40
N GLN A 304 -19.20 13.31 16.61
CA GLN A 304 -19.97 12.54 17.61
C GLN A 304 -19.74 13.05 19.02
N LYS A 305 -18.48 13.35 19.39
CA LYS A 305 -18.11 13.80 20.73
C LYS A 305 -18.66 15.19 21.05
N LEU A 306 -18.73 16.08 20.06
CA LEU A 306 -19.27 17.44 20.20
C LEU A 306 -20.78 17.52 19.97
N GLY A 307 -21.40 16.47 19.41
CA GLY A 307 -22.80 16.51 18.97
C GLY A 307 -23.02 17.44 17.78
N PHE A 308 -22.00 17.64 16.95
CA PHE A 308 -22.06 18.50 15.78
C PHE A 308 -22.54 17.72 14.55
N VAL A 309 -23.20 18.44 13.63
CA VAL A 309 -23.49 17.93 12.30
C VAL A 309 -22.18 17.93 11.50
N PRO A 310 -21.75 16.80 10.93
CA PRO A 310 -20.51 16.75 10.16
C PRO A 310 -20.50 17.69 8.96
N LYS A 311 -19.34 18.28 8.69
CA LYS A 311 -19.15 19.20 7.55
C LYS A 311 -18.83 18.47 6.24
N TYR A 312 -18.32 17.24 6.31
CA TYR A 312 -18.09 16.43 5.13
C TYR A 312 -19.39 16.13 4.40
N ASN A 313 -19.34 16.16 3.07
CA ASN A 313 -20.48 15.81 2.23
C ASN A 313 -20.37 14.36 1.76
N ILE A 314 -21.40 13.55 2.03
CA ILE A 314 -21.49 12.15 1.60
C ILE A 314 -22.43 12.06 0.39
N VAL A 315 -21.95 11.43 -0.68
CA VAL A 315 -22.74 11.14 -1.87
C VAL A 315 -22.76 9.62 -2.09
N SER A 316 -23.92 9.01 -1.85
CA SER A 316 -24.17 7.57 -2.06
C SER A 316 -24.96 7.27 -3.34
N ASP A 317 -25.82 8.21 -3.75
CA ASP A 317 -26.81 7.99 -4.80
C ASP A 317 -26.64 8.99 -5.96
N PHE A 318 -26.86 8.49 -7.18
CA PHE A 318 -26.68 9.26 -8.41
C PHE A 318 -27.97 9.27 -9.21
N LYS A 319 -28.40 10.46 -9.62
CA LYS A 319 -29.54 10.65 -10.53
C LYS A 319 -29.07 10.60 -11.98
N ASN A 320 -29.99 10.29 -12.89
CA ASN A 320 -29.76 10.27 -14.35
C ASN A 320 -28.66 9.28 -14.79
N ILE A 321 -28.60 8.12 -14.14
CA ILE A 321 -27.72 7.01 -14.52
C ILE A 321 -28.50 6.05 -15.44
N SER A 322 -27.90 5.74 -16.59
CA SER A 322 -28.50 4.85 -17.58
C SER A 322 -28.32 3.37 -17.19
N LYS A 323 -29.38 2.58 -17.38
CA LYS A 323 -29.34 1.11 -17.24
C LYS A 323 -28.78 0.38 -18.47
N LYS A 324 -28.50 1.12 -19.56
CA LYS A 324 -27.92 0.55 -20.77
C LYS A 324 -26.49 0.08 -20.51
N ASN A 325 -26.00 -0.80 -21.38
CA ASN A 325 -24.59 -1.18 -21.35
C ASN A 325 -23.72 0.02 -21.81
N PRO A 326 -22.56 0.23 -21.17
CA PRO A 326 -21.57 1.20 -21.63
C PRO A 326 -20.89 0.71 -22.92
N ASP A 327 -20.24 1.63 -23.62
CA ASP A 327 -19.52 1.33 -24.88
C ASP A 327 -18.11 0.73 -24.66
N PHE A 328 -17.75 0.37 -23.41
CA PHE A 328 -16.47 -0.28 -23.08
C PHE A 328 -16.66 -1.41 -22.05
N ASN A 329 -15.72 -2.35 -22.06
CA ASN A 329 -15.73 -3.51 -21.18
C ASN A 329 -15.12 -3.16 -19.82
N VAL A 330 -15.97 -3.01 -18.80
CA VAL A 330 -15.56 -2.70 -17.42
C VAL A 330 -14.71 -3.80 -16.76
N SER A 331 -14.69 -5.01 -17.34
CA SER A 331 -13.91 -6.15 -16.88
C SER A 331 -12.58 -6.34 -17.64
N ASP A 332 -12.26 -5.48 -18.62
CA ASP A 332 -10.96 -5.53 -19.30
C ASP A 332 -9.96 -4.55 -18.64
N PRO A 333 -8.86 -5.05 -18.04
CA PRO A 333 -7.88 -4.20 -17.36
C PRO A 333 -7.09 -3.29 -18.31
N PHE A 334 -6.92 -3.69 -19.58
CA PHE A 334 -6.24 -2.87 -20.58
C PHE A 334 -7.15 -1.76 -21.09
N GLU A 335 -8.44 -2.04 -21.33
CA GLU A 335 -9.41 -0.99 -21.67
C GLU A 335 -9.49 0.06 -20.56
N TRP A 336 -9.56 -0.38 -19.29
CA TRP A 336 -9.54 0.54 -18.16
C TRP A 336 -8.25 1.38 -18.13
N GLN A 337 -7.08 0.77 -18.31
CA GLN A 337 -5.81 1.49 -18.33
C GLN A 337 -5.80 2.58 -19.42
N ILE A 338 -6.15 2.20 -20.66
CA ILE A 338 -6.17 3.12 -21.81
C ILE A 338 -7.14 4.28 -21.55
N LEU A 339 -8.36 3.96 -21.09
CA LEU A 339 -9.39 4.97 -20.81
C LEU A 339 -8.95 5.93 -19.70
N LYS A 340 -8.39 5.40 -18.61
CA LYS A 340 -7.86 6.19 -17.50
C LYS A 340 -6.76 7.14 -17.95
N ASP A 341 -5.81 6.64 -18.73
CA ASP A 341 -4.66 7.44 -19.17
C ASP A 341 -5.11 8.55 -20.14
N ASN A 342 -6.05 8.26 -21.04
CA ASN A 342 -6.64 9.26 -21.95
C ASN A 342 -7.42 10.34 -21.19
N VAL A 343 -8.24 9.96 -20.22
CA VAL A 343 -9.02 10.92 -19.42
C VAL A 343 -8.10 11.78 -18.54
N PHE A 344 -7.01 11.21 -18.01
CA PHE A 344 -6.04 11.98 -17.23
C PHE A 344 -5.21 12.95 -18.06
N ALA A 345 -5.01 12.67 -19.35
CA ALA A 345 -4.33 13.58 -20.28
C ALA A 345 -5.13 14.86 -20.59
N ILE A 346 -6.44 14.88 -20.31
CA ILE A 346 -7.28 16.08 -20.46
C ILE A 346 -6.92 17.09 -19.36
N SER A 347 -6.47 18.27 -19.78
CA SER A 347 -6.10 19.39 -18.92
C SER A 347 -7.19 20.47 -18.80
N ASP A 348 -8.09 20.57 -19.78
CA ASP A 348 -9.21 21.52 -19.74
C ASP A 348 -10.35 21.00 -18.86
N ASP A 349 -10.76 21.79 -17.87
CA ASP A 349 -11.76 21.39 -16.88
C ASP A 349 -13.16 21.19 -17.49
N GLU A 350 -13.52 21.95 -18.53
CA GLU A 350 -14.83 21.83 -19.18
C GLU A 350 -14.91 20.62 -20.11
N GLU A 351 -13.83 20.33 -20.85
CA GLU A 351 -13.66 19.07 -21.58
C GLU A 351 -13.66 17.87 -20.63
N TYR A 352 -12.95 17.99 -19.50
CA TYR A 352 -12.95 16.96 -18.48
C TYR A 352 -14.36 16.71 -17.93
N LYS A 353 -15.14 17.74 -17.60
CA LYS A 353 -16.53 17.55 -17.17
C LYS A 353 -17.39 16.88 -18.24
N LYS A 354 -17.23 17.27 -19.52
CA LYS A 354 -17.99 16.66 -20.63
C LYS A 354 -17.66 15.19 -20.82
N ILE A 355 -16.40 14.77 -20.64
CA ILE A 355 -16.04 13.35 -20.77
C ILE A 355 -16.68 12.50 -19.67
N LEU A 356 -16.98 13.08 -18.50
CA LEU A 356 -17.61 12.33 -17.40
C LEU A 356 -19.02 11.84 -17.74
N GLU A 357 -19.73 12.50 -18.67
CA GLU A 357 -21.04 12.04 -19.17
C GLU A 357 -20.97 10.63 -19.78
N TYR A 358 -19.81 10.24 -20.33
CA TYR A 358 -19.56 8.90 -20.88
C TYR A 358 -19.64 7.79 -19.82
N PHE A 359 -19.51 8.13 -18.52
CA PHE A 359 -19.53 7.17 -17.42
C PHE A 359 -20.87 7.14 -16.67
N LYS A 360 -21.93 7.76 -17.19
CA LYS A 360 -23.26 7.77 -16.56
C LYS A 360 -24.08 6.50 -16.83
N TYR A 361 -23.49 5.34 -16.53
CA TYR A 361 -24.17 4.04 -16.58
C TYR A 361 -24.01 3.31 -15.24
N GLU A 362 -24.97 2.46 -14.87
CA GLU A 362 -24.92 1.72 -13.60
C GLU A 362 -23.62 0.91 -13.48
N LYS A 363 -23.18 0.27 -14.58
CA LYS A 363 -21.95 -0.53 -14.64
C LYS A 363 -20.66 0.31 -14.60
N THR A 364 -20.73 1.61 -14.91
CA THR A 364 -19.55 2.50 -14.94
C THR A 364 -19.54 3.52 -13.82
N LEU A 365 -20.49 3.44 -12.89
CA LEU A 365 -20.54 4.31 -11.72
C LEU A 365 -19.23 4.37 -10.90
N PRO A 366 -18.50 3.25 -10.67
CA PRO A 366 -17.16 3.32 -10.04
C PRO A 366 -16.16 4.19 -10.81
N HIS A 367 -16.20 4.13 -12.14
CA HIS A 367 -15.31 4.88 -13.02
C HIS A 367 -15.67 6.38 -13.00
N LEU A 368 -16.96 6.70 -13.03
CA LEU A 368 -17.45 8.07 -12.85
C LEU A 368 -16.96 8.66 -11.53
N VAL A 369 -17.15 7.93 -10.42
CA VAL A 369 -16.71 8.36 -9.09
C VAL A 369 -15.19 8.52 -9.02
N TYR A 370 -14.43 7.62 -9.62
CA TYR A 370 -12.97 7.72 -9.68
C TYR A 370 -12.51 9.06 -10.28
N PHE A 371 -13.15 9.49 -11.37
CA PHE A 371 -12.82 10.77 -12.01
C PHE A 371 -13.44 11.99 -11.30
N LEU A 372 -14.63 11.85 -10.71
CA LEU A 372 -15.22 12.91 -9.89
C LEU A 372 -14.37 13.21 -8.65
N ASN A 373 -13.70 12.23 -8.06
CA ASN A 373 -12.75 12.46 -6.98
C ASN A 373 -11.63 13.43 -7.40
N ARG A 374 -11.07 13.26 -8.61
CA ARG A 374 -10.06 14.18 -9.16
C ARG A 374 -10.67 15.57 -9.38
N LEU A 375 -11.82 15.66 -10.05
CA LEU A 375 -12.47 16.94 -10.36
C LEU A 375 -12.74 17.76 -9.10
N ASN A 376 -13.24 17.10 -8.06
CA ASN A 376 -13.61 17.73 -6.80
C ASN A 376 -12.43 17.84 -5.82
N LYS A 377 -11.22 17.47 -6.24
CA LYS A 377 -10.01 17.47 -5.40
C LYS A 377 -10.24 16.77 -4.05
N TYR A 378 -10.98 15.65 -4.08
CA TYR A 378 -11.34 14.82 -2.92
C TYR A 378 -12.13 15.53 -1.80
N LYS A 379 -12.80 16.66 -2.08
CA LYS A 379 -13.66 17.36 -1.12
C LYS A 379 -15.04 16.73 -0.94
N ILE A 380 -15.46 15.86 -1.86
CA ILE A 380 -16.72 15.12 -1.81
C ILE A 380 -16.42 13.67 -1.49
N ASN A 381 -17.17 13.09 -0.55
CA ASN A 381 -16.95 11.73 -0.08
C ASN A 381 -17.97 10.79 -0.73
N TYR A 382 -17.54 10.08 -1.77
CA TYR A 382 -18.39 9.13 -2.47
C TYR A 382 -18.41 7.76 -1.76
N PHE A 383 -19.62 7.30 -1.44
CA PHE A 383 -19.92 6.03 -0.76
C PHE A 383 -20.98 5.26 -1.55
N ILE A 384 -20.63 4.89 -2.78
CA ILE A 384 -21.53 4.19 -3.72
C ILE A 384 -21.64 2.69 -3.40
N ARG A 385 -22.78 2.10 -3.78
CA ARG A 385 -23.02 0.64 -3.69
C ARG A 385 -23.36 0.02 -5.06
N PRO A 386 -22.44 0.08 -6.04
CA PRO A 386 -22.63 -0.55 -7.34
C PRO A 386 -22.73 -2.07 -7.16
N TYR A 387 -23.43 -2.74 -8.08
CA TYR A 387 -23.57 -4.20 -8.12
C TYR A 387 -24.28 -4.82 -6.90
N GLU A 388 -24.99 -4.02 -6.10
CA GLU A 388 -25.64 -4.49 -4.86
C GLU A 388 -26.59 -5.66 -5.10
N ASP A 389 -27.34 -5.61 -6.20
CA ASP A 389 -28.33 -6.64 -6.59
C ASP A 389 -27.70 -7.92 -7.17
N LEU A 390 -26.38 -7.97 -7.36
CA LEU A 390 -25.71 -9.17 -7.90
C LEU A 390 -25.37 -10.21 -6.83
N ILE A 391 -25.54 -9.87 -5.56
CA ILE A 391 -25.24 -10.71 -4.39
C ILE A 391 -26.39 -10.71 -3.41
N ASP A 392 -26.71 -11.90 -2.93
CA ASP A 392 -27.60 -12.09 -1.79
C ASP A 392 -26.83 -11.81 -0.49
N TRP A 393 -27.16 -10.69 0.15
CA TRP A 393 -26.55 -10.28 1.40
C TRP A 393 -27.22 -10.94 2.60
N LYS A 394 -26.43 -11.49 3.53
CA LYS A 394 -26.97 -12.07 4.76
C LYS A 394 -27.64 -11.03 5.66
N ASN A 395 -27.03 -9.85 5.77
CA ASN A 395 -27.51 -8.71 6.54
C ASN A 395 -26.74 -7.43 6.16
N ASP A 396 -27.13 -6.30 6.74
CA ASP A 396 -26.50 -5.00 6.49
C ASP A 396 -25.04 -4.92 6.96
N ASP A 397 -24.65 -5.65 8.03
CA ASP A 397 -23.27 -5.67 8.52
C ASP A 397 -22.30 -6.35 7.53
N GLU A 398 -22.74 -7.44 6.91
CA GLU A 398 -22.00 -8.11 5.83
C GLU A 398 -21.81 -7.15 4.65
N LYS A 399 -22.90 -6.50 4.23
CA LYS A 399 -22.90 -5.51 3.16
C LYS A 399 -21.97 -4.33 3.47
N ALA A 400 -22.10 -3.71 4.64
CA ALA A 400 -21.26 -2.60 5.05
C ALA A 400 -19.78 -2.99 5.04
N MET A 401 -19.43 -4.16 5.56
CA MET A 401 -18.04 -4.61 5.58
C MET A 401 -17.48 -4.84 4.16
N VAL A 402 -18.22 -5.50 3.27
CA VAL A 402 -17.77 -5.73 1.89
C VAL A 402 -17.55 -4.41 1.16
N TYR A 403 -18.51 -3.48 1.23
CA TYR A 403 -18.38 -2.17 0.57
C TYR A 403 -17.26 -1.31 1.19
N SER A 404 -16.99 -1.45 2.49
CA SER A 404 -15.90 -0.75 3.16
C SER A 404 -14.53 -1.18 2.67
N ILE A 405 -14.35 -2.48 2.48
CA ILE A 405 -13.15 -3.09 1.93
C ILE A 405 -13.04 -2.75 0.44
N ALA A 406 -14.08 -3.00 -0.37
CA ALA A 406 -14.09 -2.72 -1.80
C ALA A 406 -13.76 -1.25 -2.12
N ARG A 407 -14.30 -0.31 -1.34
CA ARG A 407 -14.00 1.12 -1.47
C ARG A 407 -12.51 1.40 -1.26
N GLN A 408 -11.89 0.78 -0.26
CA GLN A 408 -10.49 0.99 0.08
C GLN A 408 -9.53 0.25 -0.87
N GLU A 409 -9.91 -0.94 -1.33
CA GLU A 409 -9.10 -1.80 -2.18
C GLU A 409 -9.03 -1.31 -3.63
N SER A 410 -10.17 -0.92 -4.20
CA SER A 410 -10.25 -0.71 -5.64
C SER A 410 -11.06 0.50 -6.08
N HIS A 411 -11.62 1.28 -5.13
CA HIS A 411 -12.69 2.24 -5.44
C HIS A 411 -13.84 1.57 -6.22
N LEU A 412 -14.08 0.28 -5.98
CA LEU A 412 -15.09 -0.55 -6.64
C LEU A 412 -14.88 -0.76 -8.15
N LEU A 413 -13.68 -0.50 -8.67
CA LEU A 413 -13.32 -0.73 -10.06
C LEU A 413 -13.16 -2.23 -10.35
N PRO A 414 -13.88 -2.82 -11.33
CA PRO A 414 -13.86 -4.27 -11.54
C PRO A 414 -12.54 -4.83 -12.05
N ALA A 415 -11.84 -4.13 -12.93
CA ALA A 415 -10.63 -4.63 -13.59
C ALA A 415 -9.33 -4.02 -13.03
N LEU A 416 -9.28 -3.74 -11.73
CA LEU A 416 -8.08 -3.19 -11.09
C LEU A 416 -7.08 -4.31 -10.75
N ILE A 417 -5.81 -4.06 -11.05
CA ILE A 417 -4.69 -4.97 -10.73
C ILE A 417 -3.68 -4.19 -9.87
N SER A 418 -3.37 -4.67 -8.67
CA SER A 418 -2.34 -4.06 -7.82
C SER A 418 -0.92 -4.37 -8.33
N ARG A 419 0.08 -3.65 -7.79
CA ARG A 419 1.50 -3.95 -8.05
C ARG A 419 1.93 -5.35 -7.60
N SER A 420 1.21 -5.95 -6.64
CA SER A 420 1.43 -7.34 -6.17
C SER A 420 0.52 -8.36 -6.88
N TYR A 421 -0.26 -7.90 -7.85
CA TYR A 421 -1.26 -8.63 -8.64
C TYR A 421 -2.49 -9.09 -7.88
N ALA A 422 -2.91 -8.32 -6.88
CA ALA A 422 -4.25 -8.45 -6.31
C ALA A 422 -5.30 -8.03 -7.34
N LEU A 423 -6.41 -8.77 -7.44
CA LEU A 423 -7.32 -8.70 -8.59
C LEU A 423 -8.73 -8.23 -8.24
N GLY A 424 -9.22 -7.27 -9.02
CA GLY A 424 -10.61 -6.84 -9.09
C GLY A 424 -11.13 -6.04 -7.91
N ILE A 425 -12.46 -6.00 -7.76
CA ILE A 425 -13.14 -5.15 -6.76
C ILE A 425 -12.60 -5.41 -5.35
N MET A 426 -12.41 -6.69 -5.02
CA MET A 426 -12.01 -7.13 -3.68
C MET A 426 -10.49 -7.35 -3.57
N GLN A 427 -9.72 -7.06 -4.62
CA GLN A 427 -8.25 -7.24 -4.65
C GLN A 427 -7.83 -8.63 -4.11
N ILE A 428 -8.42 -9.69 -4.65
CA ILE A 428 -8.10 -11.06 -4.24
C ILE A 428 -6.73 -11.45 -4.80
N MET A 429 -5.86 -11.96 -3.92
CA MET A 429 -4.53 -12.41 -4.33
C MET A 429 -4.61 -13.69 -5.18
N PRO A 430 -3.76 -13.87 -6.22
CA PRO A 430 -3.85 -15.01 -7.11
C PRO A 430 -3.74 -16.38 -6.42
N PHE A 431 -2.98 -16.45 -5.32
CA PHE A 431 -2.81 -17.69 -4.56
C PHE A 431 -4.06 -18.08 -3.74
N ASN A 432 -5.01 -17.16 -3.56
CA ASN A 432 -6.28 -17.41 -2.86
C ASN A 432 -7.41 -17.86 -3.79
N VAL A 433 -7.33 -17.56 -5.09
CA VAL A 433 -8.45 -17.81 -6.02
C VAL A 433 -8.81 -19.30 -6.10
N LEU A 434 -7.86 -20.18 -6.43
CA LEU A 434 -8.16 -21.61 -6.57
C LEU A 434 -8.56 -22.28 -5.24
N PRO A 435 -7.89 -22.00 -4.09
CA PRO A 435 -8.34 -22.51 -2.80
C PRO A 435 -9.79 -22.08 -2.45
N PHE A 436 -10.11 -20.79 -2.58
CA PHE A 436 -11.46 -20.29 -2.28
C PHE A 436 -12.50 -20.91 -3.21
N ALA A 437 -12.21 -20.99 -4.52
CA ALA A 437 -13.11 -21.62 -5.48
C ALA A 437 -13.43 -23.07 -5.10
N LYS A 438 -12.40 -23.83 -4.69
CA LYS A 438 -12.57 -25.22 -4.25
C LYS A 438 -13.48 -25.31 -3.01
N GLU A 439 -13.25 -24.48 -2.00
CA GLU A 439 -14.05 -24.48 -0.77
C GLU A 439 -15.49 -24.01 -1.02
N MET A 440 -15.69 -23.09 -1.97
CA MET A 440 -17.00 -22.61 -2.43
C MET A 440 -17.68 -23.55 -3.44
N ASN A 441 -17.07 -24.69 -3.81
CA ASN A 441 -17.53 -25.62 -4.84
C ASN A 441 -17.74 -24.99 -6.24
N ILE A 442 -16.95 -23.98 -6.59
CA ILE A 442 -16.93 -23.34 -7.91
C ILE A 442 -15.98 -24.12 -8.82
N LYS A 443 -16.52 -24.66 -9.92
CA LYS A 443 -15.74 -25.39 -10.93
C LYS A 443 -15.08 -24.42 -11.92
N ASP A 444 -13.94 -24.83 -12.45
CA ASP A 444 -13.22 -24.15 -13.54
C ASP A 444 -12.85 -22.67 -13.27
N ALA A 445 -12.73 -22.29 -11.99
CA ALA A 445 -12.33 -20.95 -11.61
C ALA A 445 -10.91 -20.62 -12.10
N ASN A 446 -10.75 -19.39 -12.55
CA ASN A 446 -9.48 -18.84 -13.02
C ASN A 446 -9.26 -17.43 -12.47
N LEU A 447 -8.06 -16.88 -12.68
CA LEU A 447 -7.69 -15.58 -12.11
C LEU A 447 -8.50 -14.41 -12.71
N PHE A 448 -8.87 -14.50 -13.99
CA PHE A 448 -9.60 -13.44 -14.70
C PHE A 448 -11.06 -13.32 -14.25
N ASP A 449 -11.60 -14.36 -13.62
CA ASP A 449 -12.94 -14.30 -13.01
C ASP A 449 -13.03 -13.19 -11.95
N MET A 450 -11.91 -12.81 -11.33
CA MET A 450 -11.87 -11.71 -10.37
C MET A 450 -12.17 -10.35 -11.00
N PHE A 451 -12.11 -10.21 -12.33
CA PHE A 451 -12.54 -8.99 -13.02
C PHE A 451 -14.05 -8.93 -13.26
N ASN A 452 -14.77 -10.02 -13.03
CA ASN A 452 -16.23 -10.02 -13.00
C ASN A 452 -16.69 -9.47 -11.63
N PRO A 453 -17.47 -8.38 -11.58
CA PRO A 453 -17.93 -7.78 -10.32
C PRO A 453 -18.61 -8.77 -9.37
N GLN A 454 -19.51 -9.61 -9.90
CA GLN A 454 -20.28 -10.55 -9.09
C GLN A 454 -19.37 -11.61 -8.47
N ILE A 455 -18.44 -12.17 -9.25
CA ILE A 455 -17.53 -13.20 -8.74
C ILE A 455 -16.54 -12.59 -7.75
N SER A 456 -15.95 -11.44 -8.07
CA SER A 456 -15.02 -10.73 -7.18
C SER A 456 -15.64 -10.46 -5.81
N LEU A 457 -16.86 -9.92 -5.79
CA LEU A 457 -17.59 -9.64 -4.57
C LEU A 457 -17.98 -10.91 -3.81
N LYS A 458 -18.36 -12.01 -4.48
CA LYS A 458 -18.64 -13.32 -3.85
C LYS A 458 -17.39 -13.88 -3.16
N PHE A 459 -16.23 -13.83 -3.81
CA PHE A 459 -14.96 -14.29 -3.22
C PHE A 459 -14.52 -13.41 -2.05
N GLY A 460 -14.68 -12.10 -2.16
CA GLY A 460 -14.40 -11.18 -1.06
C GLY A 460 -15.32 -11.40 0.13
N ASN A 461 -16.63 -11.60 -0.10
CA ASN A 461 -17.58 -11.89 0.97
C ASN A 461 -17.26 -13.21 1.67
N TYR A 462 -16.95 -14.26 0.90
CA TYR A 462 -16.49 -15.54 1.43
C TYR A 462 -15.27 -15.38 2.35
N TYR A 463 -14.27 -14.62 1.91
CA TYR A 463 -13.06 -14.40 2.68
C TYR A 463 -13.32 -13.57 3.95
N LEU A 464 -14.14 -12.52 3.85
CA LEU A 464 -14.50 -11.69 5.00
C LEU A 464 -15.27 -12.47 6.07
N ASN A 465 -16.15 -13.39 5.68
CA ASN A 465 -16.86 -14.25 6.62
C ASN A 465 -15.88 -15.14 7.41
N HIS A 466 -14.88 -15.73 6.75
CA HIS A 466 -13.81 -16.47 7.44
C HIS A 466 -13.01 -15.59 8.41
N LEU A 467 -12.66 -14.36 8.01
CA LEU A 467 -11.92 -13.45 8.89
C LEU A 467 -12.77 -12.96 10.08
N LYS A 468 -14.07 -12.76 9.89
CA LYS A 468 -15.00 -12.34 10.95
C LYS A 468 -15.13 -13.41 12.04
N GLU A 469 -15.07 -14.69 11.69
CA GLU A 469 -15.10 -15.79 12.66
C GLU A 469 -13.93 -15.74 13.65
N GLU A 470 -12.74 -15.35 13.20
CA GLU A 470 -11.54 -15.27 14.05
C GLU A 470 -11.38 -13.92 14.74
N PHE A 471 -11.51 -12.81 13.99
CA PHE A 471 -11.10 -11.49 14.47
C PHE A 471 -12.25 -10.64 15.01
N VAL A 472 -13.50 -11.00 14.70
CA VAL A 472 -14.77 -10.40 15.17
C VAL A 472 -14.94 -8.91 14.84
N HIS A 473 -14.09 -8.04 15.41
CA HIS A 473 -14.17 -6.59 15.23
C HIS A 473 -13.72 -6.16 13.83
N PRO A 474 -14.46 -5.29 13.11
CA PRO A 474 -14.14 -4.86 11.73
C PRO A 474 -12.73 -4.28 11.57
N LEU A 475 -12.22 -3.57 12.57
CA LEU A 475 -10.83 -3.08 12.57
C LEU A 475 -9.80 -4.23 12.42
N PHE A 476 -9.96 -5.30 13.19
CA PHE A 476 -9.06 -6.45 13.14
C PHE A 476 -9.25 -7.24 11.84
N VAL A 477 -10.50 -7.43 11.40
CA VAL A 477 -10.79 -8.03 10.09
C VAL A 477 -10.10 -7.25 8.97
N SER A 478 -10.10 -5.91 9.04
CA SER A 478 -9.42 -5.05 8.06
C SER A 478 -7.89 -5.25 8.07
N TYR A 479 -7.28 -5.32 9.25
CA TYR A 479 -5.85 -5.61 9.36
C TYR A 479 -5.50 -7.01 8.82
N ALA A 480 -6.35 -8.00 9.09
CA ALA A 480 -6.17 -9.37 8.59
C ALA A 480 -6.37 -9.47 7.07
N TYR A 481 -7.31 -8.71 6.51
CA TYR A 481 -7.57 -8.68 5.08
C TYR A 481 -6.36 -8.12 4.31
N ASN A 482 -5.82 -6.98 4.75
CA ASN A 482 -4.67 -6.35 4.09
C ASN A 482 -3.33 -7.03 4.40
N GLY A 483 -3.03 -7.25 5.69
CA GLY A 483 -1.73 -7.78 6.13
C GLY A 483 -1.65 -9.32 6.16
N GLY A 484 -2.78 -10.00 6.00
CA GLY A 484 -2.93 -11.44 6.15
C GLY A 484 -3.25 -11.87 7.59
N PRO A 485 -4.09 -12.90 7.80
CA PRO A 485 -4.51 -13.36 9.12
C PRO A 485 -3.34 -13.86 9.96
N GLY A 486 -2.35 -14.53 9.34
CA GLY A 486 -1.17 -15.00 10.04
C GLY A 486 -0.27 -13.88 10.58
N PHE A 487 -0.21 -12.73 9.91
CA PHE A 487 0.49 -11.54 10.43
C PHE A 487 -0.23 -11.01 11.66
N LEU A 488 -1.54 -10.79 11.55
CA LEU A 488 -2.32 -10.22 12.64
C LEU A 488 -2.32 -11.13 13.86
N ARG A 489 -2.45 -12.45 13.68
CA ARG A 489 -2.37 -13.44 14.75
C ARG A 489 -1.05 -13.34 15.52
N ARG A 490 0.09 -13.40 14.81
CA ARG A 490 1.42 -13.24 15.44
C ARG A 490 1.60 -11.88 16.12
N LEU A 491 0.96 -10.84 15.60
CA LEU A 491 1.02 -9.51 16.20
C LEU A 491 0.23 -9.45 17.52
N LEU A 492 -1.00 -9.97 17.53
CA LEU A 492 -1.88 -9.99 18.69
C LEU A 492 -1.39 -10.97 19.77
N GLU A 493 -0.77 -12.10 19.38
CA GLU A 493 -0.14 -13.07 20.29
C GLU A 493 0.95 -12.46 21.19
N LYS A 494 1.58 -11.36 20.76
CA LYS A 494 2.57 -10.65 21.59
C LYS A 494 1.94 -9.99 22.82
N LYS A 495 0.63 -9.72 22.80
CA LYS A 495 -0.11 -9.03 23.87
C LYS A 495 0.53 -7.67 24.25
N GLU A 496 1.01 -6.94 23.24
CA GLU A 496 1.63 -5.61 23.39
C GLU A 496 0.71 -4.47 22.90
N LEU A 497 -0.42 -4.83 22.28
CA LEU A 497 -1.38 -3.93 21.67
C LEU A 497 -2.78 -4.11 22.30
N PHE A 498 -3.59 -3.06 22.31
CA PHE A 498 -4.98 -3.03 22.76
C PHE A 498 -5.13 -3.48 24.22
N LEU A 499 -4.33 -2.85 25.08
CA LEU A 499 -4.12 -3.22 26.48
C LEU A 499 -5.09 -2.50 27.40
N LYS A 500 -5.74 -3.24 28.30
CA LYS A 500 -6.55 -2.68 29.38
C LYS A 500 -5.68 -1.82 30.30
N GLY A 501 -6.11 -0.58 30.53
CA GLY A 501 -5.47 0.37 31.44
C GLY A 501 -4.21 1.07 30.90
N ARG A 502 -3.79 0.84 29.64
CA ARG A 502 -2.74 1.68 29.02
C ARG A 502 -3.35 3.01 28.57
N LYS A 503 -2.64 4.11 28.84
CA LYS A 503 -3.08 5.46 28.44
C LYS A 503 -3.26 5.52 26.92
N TYR A 504 -4.29 6.24 26.46
CA TYR A 504 -4.58 6.49 25.05
C TYR A 504 -5.05 5.27 24.24
N GLU A 505 -5.49 4.20 24.89
CA GLU A 505 -6.09 3.05 24.20
C GLU A 505 -7.49 3.36 23.68
N PRO A 506 -7.91 2.76 22.55
CA PRO A 506 -7.15 1.88 21.65
C PRO A 506 -6.26 2.63 20.64
N TRP A 507 -6.33 3.97 20.63
CA TRP A 507 -5.69 4.84 19.64
C TRP A 507 -4.19 4.62 19.54
N ILE A 508 -3.47 4.58 20.67
CA ILE A 508 -2.02 4.32 20.67
C ILE A 508 -1.70 2.99 20.00
N SER A 509 -2.54 1.96 20.18
CA SER A 509 -2.31 0.66 19.58
C SER A 509 -2.51 0.63 18.09
N MET A 510 -3.49 1.39 17.60
CA MET A 510 -3.69 1.58 16.18
C MET A 510 -2.45 2.25 15.57
N GLU A 511 -1.81 3.19 16.28
CA GLU A 511 -0.56 3.81 15.82
C GLU A 511 0.66 2.89 15.83
N LEU A 512 0.66 1.88 16.69
CA LEU A 512 1.74 0.92 16.86
C LEU A 512 1.63 -0.31 15.95
N ILE A 513 0.62 -0.41 15.08
CA ILE A 513 0.59 -1.43 14.02
C ILE A 513 1.87 -1.27 13.16
N PRO A 514 2.75 -2.29 13.07
CA PRO A 514 4.10 -2.09 12.52
C PRO A 514 4.14 -1.77 11.03
N TYR A 515 3.22 -2.38 10.26
CA TYR A 515 3.13 -2.14 8.82
C TYR A 515 2.26 -0.90 8.58
N GLU A 516 2.88 0.13 8.02
CA GLU A 516 2.23 1.40 7.72
C GLU A 516 1.00 1.23 6.82
N GLU A 517 1.09 0.38 5.80
CA GLU A 517 -0.02 0.07 4.91
C GLU A 517 -1.20 -0.49 5.70
N SER A 518 -1.00 -1.57 6.47
CA SER A 518 -2.06 -2.17 7.28
C SER A 518 -2.59 -1.20 8.34
N ARG A 519 -1.72 -0.40 8.96
CA ARG A 519 -2.11 0.61 9.95
C ARG A 519 -3.13 1.60 9.39
N PHE A 520 -2.79 2.25 8.28
CA PHE A 520 -3.66 3.23 7.66
C PHE A 520 -4.87 2.57 7.01
N TYR A 521 -4.70 1.38 6.43
CA TYR A 521 -5.78 0.60 5.85
C TYR A 521 -6.88 0.34 6.89
N GLY A 522 -6.54 -0.20 8.07
CA GLY A 522 -7.56 -0.50 9.09
C GLY A 522 -8.28 0.75 9.59
N MET A 523 -7.59 1.88 9.74
CA MET A 523 -8.23 3.16 10.11
C MET A 523 -9.21 3.63 9.02
N LYS A 524 -8.81 3.58 7.75
CA LYS A 524 -9.65 4.01 6.63
C LYS A 524 -10.84 3.09 6.41
N VAL A 525 -10.66 1.77 6.50
CA VAL A 525 -11.76 0.81 6.40
C VAL A 525 -12.72 0.95 7.56
N LEU A 526 -12.24 1.20 8.79
CA LEU A 526 -13.11 1.45 9.93
C LEU A 526 -13.98 2.70 9.71
N ALA A 527 -13.40 3.79 9.20
CA ALA A 527 -14.18 4.98 8.82
C ALA A 527 -15.23 4.64 7.74
N ASN A 528 -14.83 3.88 6.71
CA ASN A 528 -15.76 3.45 5.67
C ASN A 528 -16.92 2.62 6.26
N TYR A 529 -16.60 1.70 7.16
CA TYR A 529 -17.57 0.81 7.81
C TYR A 529 -18.59 1.59 8.61
N VAL A 530 -18.16 2.59 9.40
CA VAL A 530 -19.09 3.46 10.12
C VAL A 530 -20.04 4.20 9.18
N ILE A 531 -19.52 4.75 8.07
CA ILE A 531 -20.38 5.45 7.10
C ILE A 531 -21.34 4.51 6.38
N TYR A 532 -20.89 3.34 5.92
CA TYR A 532 -21.80 2.40 5.27
C TYR A 532 -22.86 1.85 6.24
N GLN A 533 -22.52 1.62 7.50
CA GLN A 533 -23.51 1.30 8.54
C GLN A 533 -24.55 2.40 8.67
N GLU A 534 -24.13 3.67 8.74
CA GLU A 534 -25.05 4.80 8.83
C GLU A 534 -25.95 4.93 7.59
N LEU A 535 -25.40 4.75 6.39
CA LEU A 535 -26.17 4.73 5.13
C LEU A 535 -27.18 3.58 5.06
N LEU A 536 -26.96 2.51 5.82
CA LEU A 536 -27.88 1.37 5.97
C LEU A 536 -28.82 1.53 7.16
N GLY A 537 -28.84 2.70 7.82
CA GLY A 537 -29.74 3.00 8.93
C GLY A 537 -29.21 2.66 10.32
N HIS A 538 -27.95 2.20 10.43
CA HIS A 538 -27.32 1.79 11.69
C HIS A 538 -26.31 2.83 12.16
N LYS A 539 -26.66 3.62 13.17
CA LYS A 539 -25.73 4.60 13.77
C LYS A 539 -24.83 3.93 14.81
N LEU A 540 -23.52 4.02 14.61
CA LEU A 540 -22.50 3.52 15.54
C LEU A 540 -21.87 4.66 16.35
N ASP A 541 -21.77 4.48 17.66
CA ASP A 541 -20.89 5.28 18.52
C ASP A 541 -19.45 4.77 18.34
N LEU A 542 -18.60 5.55 17.67
CA LEU A 542 -17.25 5.14 17.30
C LEU A 542 -16.36 4.90 18.52
N GLU A 543 -16.47 5.73 19.57
CA GLU A 543 -15.64 5.62 20.78
C GLU A 543 -15.99 4.33 21.54
N LYS A 544 -17.29 4.09 21.74
CA LYS A 544 -17.78 2.86 22.38
C LYS A 544 -17.44 1.63 21.54
N PHE A 545 -17.55 1.72 20.22
CA PHE A 545 -17.23 0.61 19.32
C PHE A 545 -15.75 0.26 19.38
N LEU A 546 -14.86 1.25 19.25
CA LEU A 546 -13.41 1.07 19.35
C LEU A 546 -12.98 0.49 20.71
N THR A 547 -13.67 0.82 21.80
CA THR A 547 -13.36 0.26 23.13
C THR A 547 -13.45 -1.26 23.18
N GLN A 548 -14.26 -1.88 22.30
CA GLN A 548 -14.38 -3.35 22.20
C GLN A 548 -13.08 -4.01 21.71
N THR A 549 -12.18 -3.26 21.08
CA THR A 549 -10.88 -3.78 20.64
C THR A 549 -9.90 -4.01 21.78
N ILE A 550 -10.14 -3.45 22.97
CA ILE A 550 -9.25 -3.55 24.14
C ILE A 550 -9.41 -4.93 24.81
N ILE A 551 -8.67 -5.91 24.30
CA ILE A 551 -8.86 -7.33 24.63
C ILE A 551 -7.83 -7.90 25.63
N TYR A 552 -6.64 -7.29 25.78
CA TYR A 552 -5.58 -7.88 26.60
C TYR A 552 -5.37 -7.16 27.93
N THR A 553 -5.14 -7.91 29.01
CA THR A 553 -4.61 -7.35 30.26
C THR A 553 -3.09 -7.28 30.18
N LYS A 554 -2.48 -6.19 30.65
CA LYS A 554 -1.02 -6.12 30.73
C LYS A 554 -0.53 -7.19 31.71
N ASP A 555 0.19 -8.19 31.20
CA ASP A 555 0.88 -9.15 32.06
C ASP A 555 1.87 -8.38 32.93
N LYS A 556 1.73 -8.48 34.26
CA LYS A 556 2.76 -8.00 35.20
C LYS A 556 3.97 -8.94 35.05
N LYS A 557 4.85 -8.65 34.09
CA LYS A 557 6.21 -9.20 34.07
C LYS A 557 7.12 -8.36 34.95
#